data_AF-A0A9D4CPC4-F1
#
_entry.id   AF-A0A9D4CPC4-F1
#
_cell.length_a   1.000
_cell.length_b   1.000
_cell.length_c   1.000
_cell.angle_alpha   90.00
_cell.angle_beta   90.00
_cell.angle_gamma   90.00
#
_symmetry.space_group_name_H-M   'P 1'
#
loop_
_entity.id
_entity.type
_entity.pdbx_description
1 polymer ?
#
loop_
_entity_poly.entity_id
_entity_poly.type
_entity_poly.pdbx_seq_one_letter_code
_entity_poly.pdbx_strand_id
1 'polypeptide(L)' 'MGVGIQRPQLHREARQALFPHSKEAEAQHERVRIVGNKMFVNNVARKKFVNGRVVDIN' A
#
# COMPACT_ATOMS: atom_id res chain seq x y z
N MET A 1 14.87 -6.90 -25.45
CA MET A 1 14.80 -6.78 -23.98
C MET A 1 13.34 -6.53 -23.61
N GLY A 2 12.63 -7.54 -23.12
CA GLY A 2 11.24 -7.39 -22.69
C GLY A 2 11.18 -6.53 -21.44
N VAL A 3 10.85 -5.25 -21.60
CA VAL A 3 10.51 -4.37 -20.47
C VAL A 3 9.22 -4.92 -19.90
N GLY A 4 9.31 -5.72 -18.85
CA GLY A 4 8.14 -6.24 -18.15
C GLY A 4 7.28 -5.06 -17.75
N ILE A 5 6.14 -4.89 -18.41
CA ILE A 5 5.10 -3.94 -18.04
C ILE A 5 4.54 -4.46 -16.71
N GLN A 6 5.23 -4.15 -15.61
CA GLN A 6 4.72 -4.28 -14.26
C GLN A 6 3.43 -3.46 -14.23
N ARG A 7 2.30 -4.15 -14.26
CA ARG A 7 1.01 -3.62 -14.69
C ARG A 7 0.64 -2.38 -13.86
N PRO A 8 0.59 -1.16 -14.45
CA PRO A 8 0.29 0.07 -13.71
C PRO A 8 -1.09 0.04 -13.03
N GLN A 9 -2.01 -0.80 -13.55
CA GLN A 9 -3.32 -1.05 -12.96
C GLN A 9 -3.24 -1.55 -11.51
N LEU A 10 -2.40 -2.54 -11.22
CA LEU A 10 -2.28 -3.15 -9.89
C LEU A 10 -1.72 -2.16 -8.86
N HIS A 11 -0.82 -1.27 -9.28
CA HIS A 11 -0.30 -0.21 -8.40
C HIS A 11 -1.35 0.87 -8.11
N ARG A 12 -2.20 1.20 -9.09
CA ARG A 12 -3.29 2.14 -8.91
C ARG A 12 -4.33 1.59 -7.94
N GLU A 13 -4.73 0.33 -8.11
CA GLU A 13 -5.65 -0.36 -7.21
C GLU A 13 -5.08 -0.47 -5.79
N ALA A 14 -3.81 -0.86 -5.66
CA ALA A 14 -3.14 -0.92 -4.37
C ALA A 14 -3.11 0.43 -3.65
N ARG A 15 -2.79 1.52 -4.37
CA ARG A 15 -2.82 2.87 -3.79
C ARG A 15 -4.22 3.26 -3.37
N GLN A 16 -5.22 3.04 -4.22
CA GLN A 16 -6.61 3.38 -3.88
C GLN A 16 -7.10 2.61 -2.65
N ALA A 17 -6.78 1.32 -2.54
CA ALA A 17 -7.18 0.50 -1.42
C ALA A 17 -6.42 0.83 -0.12
N LEU A 18 -5.13 1.19 -0.22
CA LEU A 18 -4.30 1.55 0.94
C LEU A 18 -4.45 3.02 1.37
N PHE A 19 -4.99 3.90 0.51
CA PHE A 19 -5.19 5.31 0.81
C PHE A 19 -6.08 5.59 2.03
N PRO A 20 -7.27 5.01 2.20
CA PRO A 20 -8.10 5.26 3.39
C PRO A 20 -7.36 4.87 4.67
N HIS A 21 -6.68 3.72 4.70
CA HIS A 21 -5.87 3.30 5.84
C HIS A 21 -4.69 4.23 6.12
N SER A 22 -4.08 4.79 5.07
CA SER A 22 -3.03 5.79 5.26
C SER A 22 -3.55 7.06 5.92
N LYS A 23 -4.78 7.48 5.61
CA LYS A 23 -5.42 8.64 6.24
C LYS A 23 -5.79 8.38 7.70
N GLU A 24 -6.24 7.17 8.02
CA GLU A 24 -6.48 6.76 9.42
C GLU A 24 -5.21 6.81 10.26
N ALA A 25 -4.09 6.30 9.74
CA ALA A 25 -2.80 6.33 10.44
C ALA A 25 -2.19 7.75 10.51
N GLU A 26 -2.35 8.58 9.46
CA GLU A 26 -1.99 10.01 9.52
C GLU A 26 -2.80 10.76 10.60
N ALA A 27 -4.10 10.45 10.76
CA ALA A 27 -4.94 11.03 11.80
C ALA A 27 -4.51 10.63 13.22
N GLN A 28 -3.82 9.49 13.36
CA GLN A 28 -3.20 9.04 14.61
C GLN A 28 -1.78 9.60 14.80
N HIS A 29 -1.38 10.60 13.99
CA HIS A 29 -0.02 11.18 13.98
C HIS A 29 1.09 10.18 13.63
N GLU A 30 0.77 9.06 12.96
CA GLU A 30 1.75 8.08 12.51
C GLU A 30 2.33 8.45 11.13
N ARG A 31 3.61 8.17 10.90
CA ARG A 31 4.25 8.41 9.59
C ARG A 31 3.90 7.29 8.63
N VAL A 32 3.11 7.58 7.60
CA VAL A 32 2.70 6.59 6.61
C VAL A 32 3.48 6.70 5.30
N ARG A 33 3.86 5.55 4.72
CA ARG A 33 4.45 5.45 3.38
C ARG A 33 3.82 4.28 2.63
N ILE A 34 3.31 4.53 1.43
CA ILE A 34 2.83 3.46 0.53
C ILE A 34 3.90 3.21 -0.52
N VAL A 35 4.45 2.00 -0.56
CA VAL A 35 5.47 1.59 -1.53
C VAL A 35 4.99 0.33 -2.23
N GLY A 36 4.78 0.44 -3.55
CA GLY A 36 4.23 -0.64 -4.35
C GLY A 36 2.83 -1.04 -3.88
N ASN A 37 2.71 -2.27 -3.39
CA ASN A 37 1.49 -2.83 -2.82
C ASN A 37 1.53 -2.94 -1.28
N LYS A 38 2.43 -2.24 -0.61
CA LYS A 38 2.57 -2.27 0.86
C LYS A 38 2.37 -0.89 1.44
N MET A 39 1.75 -0.83 2.60
CA MET A 39 1.67 0.35 3.45
C MET A 39 2.54 0.13 4.69
N PHE A 40 3.41 1.10 4.92
CA PHE A 40 4.31 1.18 6.04
C PHE A 40 3.84 2.29 6.97
N VAL A 41 3.79 2.01 8.25
CA VAL A 41 3.48 2.95 9.32
C VAL A 41 4.69 2.99 10.24
N ASN A 42 5.27 4.16 10.44
CA ASN A 42 6.51 4.33 11.22
C ASN A 42 7.65 3.39 10.74
N ASN A 43 7.78 3.22 9.42
CA ASN A 43 8.69 2.26 8.75
C ASN A 43 8.40 0.77 8.99
N VAL A 44 7.34 0.41 9.72
CA VAL A 44 6.89 -0.97 9.90
C VAL A 44 5.83 -1.29 8.85
N ALA A 45 5.99 -2.38 8.12
CA ALA A 45 4.95 -2.84 7.20
C ALA A 45 3.74 -3.27 8.02
N ARG A 46 2.57 -2.68 7.77
CA ARG A 46 1.34 -2.98 8.53
C ARG A 46 0.28 -3.63 7.67
N LYS A 47 0.18 -3.18 6.41
CA LYS A 47 -0.83 -3.64 5.46
C LYS A 47 -0.21 -3.91 4.09
N LYS A 48 -0.76 -4.87 3.35
CA LYS A 48 -0.37 -5.23 2.00
C LYS A 48 -1.61 -5.46 1.14
N PHE A 49 -1.57 -4.97 -0.09
CA PHE A 49 -2.56 -5.24 -1.10
C PHE A 49 -2.17 -6.48 -1.91
N VAL A 50 -3.01 -7.51 -1.88
CA VAL A 50 -2.84 -8.77 -2.62
C VAL A 50 -4.19 -9.18 -3.19
N ASN A 51 -4.24 -9.49 -4.48
CA ASN A 51 -5.43 -10.02 -5.17
C ASN A 51 -6.71 -9.19 -4.92
N GLY A 52 -6.63 -7.87 -5.00
CA GLY A 52 -7.81 -7.00 -4.82
C GLY A 52 -8.20 -6.73 -3.36
N ARG A 53 -7.43 -7.22 -2.38
CA ARG A 53 -7.74 -7.08 -0.95
C ARG A 53 -6.56 -6.52 -0.18
N VAL A 54 -6.86 -5.73 0.85
CA VAL A 54 -5.87 -5.30 1.84
C VAL A 54 -5.84 -6.33 2.96
N VAL A 55 -4.65 -6.88 3.21
CA VAL A 55 -4.38 -7.80 4.32
C VAL A 55 -3.45 -7.11 5.32
N ASP A 56 -3.69 -7.33 6.60
CA ASP A 56 -2.73 -6.96 7.64
C ASP A 56 -1.55 -7.93 7.60
N ILE A 57 -0.35 -7.37 7.60
CA ILE A 57 0.92 -8.11 7.61
C ILE A 57 1.72 -7.55 8.77
N ASN A 58 1.48 -8.08 9.95
CA ASN A 58 2.23 -7.79 11.15
C ASN A 58 2.93 -9.06 11.60
#